data_AF-A0A327RC60-F1
#
_entry.id   AF-A0A327RC60-F1
#
_cell.length_a   1.000
_cell.length_b   1.000
_cell.length_c   1.000
_cell.angle_alpha   90.00
_cell.angle_beta   90.00
_cell.angle_gamma   90.00
#
_symmetry.space_group_name_H-M   'P 1'
#
loop_
_entity.id
_entity.type
_entity.pdbx_description
1 polymer ?
#
loop_
_entity_poly.entity_id
_entity_poly.type
_entity_poly.pdbx_seq_one_letter_code
_entity_poly.pdbx_strand_id
1 'polypeptide(L)'
;MKVYGIMLFLGLIFVFNGCSTDNTHEKNDMVSGTWSLINVSGGFAGIDVDFEKGKIVWKFNAKVGSLIVANNDGSNAIYNGLPTGTYTYSILQEKDQYYLQINDKEIGGIVVDKSHLVLDQNKTSIGSGADGFVMVLAR
;
A
#
# COMPACT_ATOMS: atom_id res chain seq x y z
N MET A 1 35.55 -64.24 3.19
CA MET A 1 34.94 -63.05 3.81
C MET A 1 34.68 -62.02 2.74
N LYS A 2 33.51 -61.40 2.87
CA LYS A 2 33.08 -60.10 2.34
C LYS A 2 32.75 -59.99 0.85
N VAL A 3 31.47 -59.67 0.69
CA VAL A 3 30.62 -59.52 -0.48
C VAL A 3 30.75 -58.07 -0.98
N TYR A 4 30.73 -57.92 -2.30
CA TYR A 4 30.64 -56.64 -3.02
C TYR A 4 29.29 -55.93 -2.79
N GLY A 5 29.25 -54.61 -3.00
CA GLY A 5 28.01 -53.85 -3.15
C GLY A 5 28.31 -52.35 -3.27
N ILE A 6 28.69 -51.88 -4.46
CA ILE A 6 27.83 -51.21 -5.44
C ILE A 6 27.25 -49.89 -4.91
N MET A 7 27.86 -48.84 -5.46
CA MET A 7 27.50 -47.43 -5.50
C MET A 7 26.01 -47.22 -5.83
N LEU A 8 25.30 -46.45 -5.00
CA LEU A 8 24.00 -45.88 -5.35
C LEU A 8 24.07 -44.35 -5.17
N PHE A 9 24.27 -43.67 -6.29
CA PHE A 9 24.19 -42.22 -6.44
C PHE A 9 22.70 -41.85 -6.43
N LEU A 10 22.17 -41.30 -5.33
CA LEU A 10 20.81 -40.80 -5.27
C LEU A 10 20.82 -39.28 -5.42
N GLY A 11 20.57 -38.84 -6.65
CA GLY A 11 20.40 -37.45 -7.01
C GLY A 11 19.17 -36.84 -6.36
N LEU A 12 19.35 -35.68 -5.75
CA LEU A 12 18.27 -34.84 -5.26
C LEU A 12 18.23 -33.57 -6.12
N ILE A 13 17.51 -33.65 -7.24
CA ILE A 13 17.22 -32.48 -8.09
C ILE A 13 16.09 -31.71 -7.39
N PHE A 14 16.46 -30.68 -6.63
CA PHE A 14 15.51 -29.66 -6.21
C PHE A 14 15.14 -28.80 -7.42
N VAL A 15 14.09 -29.20 -8.12
CA VAL A 15 13.37 -28.30 -9.03
C VAL A 15 12.57 -27.31 -8.19
N PHE A 16 13.18 -26.14 -7.93
CA PHE A 16 12.42 -24.96 -7.55
C PHE A 16 11.56 -24.55 -8.76
N ASN A 17 10.31 -25.02 -8.77
CA ASN A 17 9.27 -24.38 -9.54
C ASN A 17 9.01 -23.02 -8.90
N GLY A 18 9.76 -21.99 -9.34
CA GLY A 18 9.40 -20.61 -9.11
C GLY A 18 8.09 -20.34 -9.84
N CYS A 19 6.98 -20.41 -9.10
CA CYS A 19 5.68 -19.99 -9.58
C CYS A 19 5.75 -18.47 -9.80
N SER A 20 6.06 -18.04 -11.02
CA SER A 20 5.84 -16.66 -11.44
C SER A 20 4.34 -16.51 -11.71
N THR A 21 3.56 -16.28 -10.65
CA THR A 21 2.22 -15.73 -10.83
C THR A 21 2.41 -14.23 -10.99
N ASP A 22 2.58 -13.82 -12.24
CA ASP A 22 2.58 -12.43 -12.66
C ASP A 22 1.15 -11.89 -12.52
N ASN A 23 0.78 -11.52 -11.29
CA ASN A 23 -0.56 -11.03 -10.93
C ASN A 23 -0.53 -9.51 -10.71
N THR A 24 0.45 -8.83 -11.28
CA THR A 24 0.87 -7.50 -10.82
C THR A 24 -0.11 -6.39 -11.21
N HIS A 25 -1.07 -6.64 -12.11
CA HIS A 25 -1.95 -5.60 -12.63
C HIS A 25 -3.38 -5.58 -12.05
N GLU A 26 -3.94 -6.68 -11.56
CA GLU A 26 -5.35 -6.68 -11.13
C GLU A 26 -5.59 -6.09 -9.74
N LYS A 27 -4.62 -6.20 -8.82
CA LYS A 27 -4.80 -5.73 -7.43
C LYS A 27 -4.80 -4.21 -7.30
N ASN A 28 -4.20 -3.49 -8.25
CA ASN A 28 -3.98 -2.05 -8.16
C ASN A 28 -5.16 -1.20 -8.67
N ASP A 29 -6.18 -1.81 -9.26
CA ASP A 29 -7.27 -1.07 -9.91
C ASP A 29 -8.27 -0.46 -8.91
N MET A 30 -8.39 -1.00 -7.69
CA MET A 30 -9.41 -0.53 -6.74
C MET A 30 -9.25 0.95 -6.34
N VAL A 31 -8.01 1.44 -6.27
CA VAL A 31 -7.69 2.84 -5.94
C VAL A 31 -7.42 3.71 -7.17
N SER A 32 -7.52 3.13 -8.37
CA SER A 32 -7.20 3.80 -9.62
C SER A 32 -8.01 5.09 -9.80
N GLY A 33 -7.36 6.14 -10.32
CA GLY A 33 -7.97 7.43 -10.55
C GLY A 33 -7.41 8.55 -9.68
N THR A 34 -8.15 9.65 -9.61
CA THR A 34 -7.74 10.89 -8.95
C THR A 34 -8.56 11.10 -7.68
N TRP A 35 -7.88 11.34 -6.57
CA TRP A 35 -8.46 11.57 -5.26
C TRP A 35 -7.91 12.87 -4.67
N SER A 36 -8.76 13.64 -3.99
CA SER A 36 -8.34 14.77 -3.17
C SER A 36 -8.30 14.36 -1.72
N LEU A 37 -7.18 14.56 -1.02
CA LEU A 37 -7.14 14.43 0.43
C LEU A 37 -7.97 15.57 1.03
N ILE A 38 -9.03 15.23 1.76
CA ILE A 38 -9.99 16.19 2.32
C ILE A 38 -9.93 16.26 3.85
N ASN A 39 -9.44 15.21 4.52
CA ASN A 39 -9.27 15.20 5.96
C ASN A 39 -8.08 14.33 6.38
N VAL A 40 -7.38 14.78 7.41
CA VAL A 40 -6.36 14.05 8.16
C VAL A 40 -6.72 14.14 9.63
N SER A 41 -6.82 13.00 10.30
CA SER A 41 -7.06 12.93 11.75
C SER A 41 -6.16 11.93 12.46
N GLY A 42 -6.00 12.09 13.78
CA GLY A 42 -5.24 11.16 14.63
C GLY A 42 -3.84 11.66 14.97
N GLY A 43 -2.90 10.72 15.09
CA GLY A 43 -1.59 10.97 15.67
C GLY A 43 -1.63 11.26 17.18
N PHE A 44 -0.46 11.25 17.82
CA PHE A 44 -0.33 11.49 19.26
C PHE A 44 -0.88 12.85 19.71
N ALA A 45 -0.78 13.87 18.85
CA ALA A 45 -1.31 15.20 19.10
C ALA A 45 -2.84 15.31 18.93
N GLY A 46 -3.50 14.26 18.42
CA GLY A 46 -4.95 14.23 18.19
C GLY A 46 -5.39 15.30 17.20
N ILE A 47 -4.69 15.42 16.06
CA ILE A 47 -5.05 16.42 15.06
C ILE A 47 -6.34 16.01 14.35
N ASP A 48 -7.06 17.00 13.83
CA ASP A 48 -8.18 16.82 12.92
C ASP A 48 -8.20 18.06 12.01
N VAL A 49 -7.78 17.86 10.77
CA VAL A 49 -7.52 18.95 9.82
C VAL A 49 -8.19 18.64 8.49
N ASP A 50 -9.05 19.55 8.07
CA ASP A 50 -9.70 19.51 6.77
C ASP A 50 -8.91 20.30 5.72
N PHE A 51 -8.95 19.81 4.48
CA PHE A 51 -8.35 20.44 3.32
C PHE A 51 -9.41 20.70 2.24
N GLU A 52 -9.32 21.84 1.57
CA GLU A 52 -10.17 22.11 0.41
C GLU A 52 -9.91 21.08 -0.69
N LYS A 53 -10.98 20.58 -1.31
CA LYS A 53 -10.87 19.63 -2.43
C LYS A 53 -9.98 20.21 -3.54
N GLY A 54 -9.01 19.41 -4.00
CA GLY A 54 -8.03 19.83 -5.01
C GLY A 54 -6.75 20.47 -4.47
N LYS A 55 -6.65 20.80 -3.18
CA LYS A 55 -5.39 21.29 -2.56
C LYS A 55 -4.29 20.24 -2.58
N ILE A 56 -4.65 19.02 -2.17
CA ILE A 56 -3.75 17.87 -2.09
C ILE A 56 -4.38 16.75 -2.93
N VAL A 57 -3.74 16.40 -4.04
CA VAL A 57 -4.29 15.49 -5.06
C VAL A 57 -3.38 14.28 -5.22
N TRP A 58 -3.98 13.10 -5.13
CA TRP A 58 -3.34 11.80 -5.32
C TRP A 58 -3.90 11.16 -6.59
N LYS A 59 -3.03 10.88 -7.56
CA LYS A 59 -3.40 10.25 -8.83
C LYS A 59 -2.76 8.88 -8.95
N PHE A 60 -3.55 7.83 -8.77
CA PHE A 60 -3.14 6.45 -8.93
C PHE A 60 -3.26 6.01 -10.39
N ASN A 61 -2.23 5.36 -10.90
CA ASN A 61 -2.19 4.77 -12.22
C ASN A 61 -1.89 3.26 -12.13
N ALA A 62 -2.95 2.46 -12.17
CA ALA A 62 -2.87 0.99 -12.05
C ALA A 62 -2.09 0.32 -13.18
N LYS A 63 -2.04 0.93 -14.37
CA LYS A 63 -1.32 0.37 -15.53
C LYS A 63 0.18 0.28 -15.31
N VAL A 64 0.73 1.19 -14.52
CA VAL A 64 2.18 1.30 -14.30
C VAL A 64 2.57 1.22 -12.81
N GLY A 65 1.60 1.02 -11.91
CA GLY A 65 1.86 0.97 -10.46
C GLY A 65 2.44 2.27 -9.90
N SER A 66 2.02 3.43 -10.42
CA SER A 66 2.54 4.74 -10.01
C SER A 66 1.48 5.62 -9.35
N LEU A 67 1.87 6.29 -8.27
CA LEU A 67 1.10 7.32 -7.58
C LEU A 67 1.79 8.66 -7.79
N ILE A 68 1.08 9.64 -8.32
CA ILE A 68 1.55 11.04 -8.41
C ILE A 68 0.80 11.85 -7.35
N VAL A 69 1.54 12.53 -6.49
CA VAL A 69 1.02 13.43 -5.46
C VAL A 69 1.33 14.87 -5.82
N ALA A 70 0.32 15.71 -5.83
CA ALA A 70 0.45 17.16 -5.87
C ALA A 70 -0.10 17.73 -4.56
N ASN A 71 0.80 18.12 -3.65
CA ASN A 71 0.48 18.72 -2.37
C ASN A 71 0.78 20.21 -2.43
N ASN A 72 -0.27 21.02 -2.62
CA ASN A 72 -0.21 22.49 -2.64
C ASN A 72 -0.73 23.09 -1.32
N ASP A 73 -0.71 22.31 -0.23
CA ASP A 73 -1.04 22.84 1.07
C ASP A 73 0.09 23.75 1.57
N GLY A 74 -0.24 25.04 1.71
CA GLY A 74 0.64 26.06 2.28
C GLY A 74 0.31 26.36 3.75
N SER A 75 -0.51 25.53 4.39
CA SER A 75 -0.84 25.67 5.80
C SER A 75 0.32 25.24 6.71
N ASN A 76 0.21 25.57 7.99
CA ASN A 76 1.11 25.07 9.04
C ASN A 76 0.58 23.76 9.68
N ALA A 77 -0.16 22.95 8.93
CA ALA A 77 -0.65 21.67 9.42
C ALA A 77 0.51 20.79 9.90
N ILE A 78 0.35 20.16 11.06
CA ILE A 78 1.37 19.27 11.65
C ILE A 78 1.63 18.07 10.73
N TYR A 79 0.58 17.60 10.04
CA TYR A 79 0.66 16.55 9.04
C TYR A 79 -0.39 16.78 7.95
N ASN A 80 0.03 16.67 6.69
CA ASN A 80 -0.81 16.85 5.50
C ASN A 80 -0.61 15.74 4.46
N GLY A 81 -0.21 14.54 4.92
CA GLY A 81 -0.02 13.38 4.05
C GLY A 81 1.35 13.32 3.38
N LEU A 82 1.37 12.92 2.10
CA LEU A 82 2.59 12.78 1.32
C LEU A 82 3.02 14.12 0.70
N PRO A 83 4.34 14.39 0.61
CA PRO A 83 4.83 15.54 -0.14
C PRO A 83 4.58 15.38 -1.64
N THR A 84 4.69 16.47 -2.38
CA THR A 84 4.61 16.45 -3.85
C THR A 84 5.70 15.54 -4.42
N GLY A 85 5.32 14.62 -5.31
CA GLY A 85 6.26 13.67 -5.89
C GLY A 85 5.59 12.53 -6.66
N THR A 86 6.42 11.64 -7.18
CA THR A 86 6.00 10.40 -7.83
C THR A 86 6.50 9.23 -7.01
N TYR A 87 5.62 8.27 -6.76
CA TYR A 87 5.86 7.09 -5.93
C TYR A 87 5.49 5.84 -6.71
N THR A 88 6.08 4.71 -6.36
CA THR A 88 5.51 3.40 -6.70
C THR A 88 4.44 3.07 -5.68
N TYR A 89 3.38 2.39 -6.12
CA TYR A 89 2.38 1.85 -5.20
C TYR A 89 1.98 0.44 -5.59
N SER A 90 1.57 -0.32 -4.58
CA SER A 90 0.93 -1.62 -4.75
C SER A 90 -0.15 -1.80 -3.68
N ILE A 91 -1.11 -2.69 -3.95
CA ILE A 91 -2.09 -3.13 -2.97
C ILE A 91 -1.74 -4.53 -2.49
N LEU A 92 -1.43 -4.63 -1.19
CA LEU A 92 -1.33 -5.89 -0.49
C LEU A 92 -2.72 -6.33 -0.06
N GLN A 93 -3.06 -7.59 -0.29
CA GLN A 93 -4.28 -8.21 0.21
C GLN A 93 -3.88 -9.29 1.21
N GLU A 94 -4.39 -9.17 2.44
CA GLU A 94 -4.24 -10.16 3.49
C GLU A 94 -5.61 -10.49 4.07
N LYS A 95 -6.02 -11.76 3.94
CA LYS A 95 -7.39 -12.22 4.20
C LYS A 95 -8.39 -11.37 3.38
N ASP A 96 -9.35 -10.75 4.07
CA ASP A 96 -10.40 -9.90 3.47
C ASP A 96 -10.11 -8.40 3.65
N GLN A 97 -8.83 -8.04 3.87
CA GLN A 97 -8.39 -6.66 4.05
C GLN A 97 -7.34 -6.27 3.01
N TYR A 98 -7.35 -4.98 2.67
CA TYR A 98 -6.44 -4.39 1.70
C TYR A 98 -5.57 -3.35 2.38
N TYR A 99 -4.31 -3.29 1.96
CA TYR A 99 -3.29 -2.41 2.52
C TYR A 99 -2.56 -1.70 1.40
N LEU A 100 -2.40 -0.39 1.52
CA LEU A 100 -1.65 0.41 0.57
C LEU A 100 -0.16 0.32 0.91
N GLN A 101 0.64 -0.06 -0.07
CA GLN A 101 2.10 0.07 -0.02
C GLN A 101 2.54 1.21 -0.93
N ILE A 102 3.48 2.02 -0.46
CA ILE A 102 4.10 3.11 -1.21
C ILE A 102 5.61 2.96 -1.10
N ASN A 103 6.32 2.92 -2.23
CA ASN A 103 7.75 2.63 -2.29
C ASN A 103 8.12 1.36 -1.48
N ASP A 104 7.36 0.29 -1.72
CA ASP A 104 7.52 -1.02 -1.06
C ASP A 104 7.35 -1.02 0.47
N LYS A 105 6.86 0.09 1.04
CA LYS A 105 6.54 0.22 2.46
C LYS A 105 5.03 0.25 2.65
N GLU A 106 4.52 -0.62 3.52
CA GLU A 106 3.13 -0.56 3.96
C GLU A 106 2.85 0.74 4.72
N ILE A 107 1.81 1.44 4.28
CA ILE A 107 1.38 2.71 4.86
C ILE A 107 0.17 2.51 5.77
N GLY A 108 -0.75 1.62 5.42
CA GLY A 108 -1.91 1.32 6.25
C GLY A 108 -3.01 0.58 5.50
N GLY A 109 -4.01 0.16 6.25
CA GLY A 109 -5.22 -0.46 5.72
C GLY A 109 -6.08 0.52 4.95
N ILE A 110 -6.67 0.08 3.85
CA ILE A 110 -7.55 0.88 3.01
C ILE A 110 -8.97 0.34 2.96
N VAL A 111 -9.93 1.26 2.88
CA VAL A 111 -11.32 0.99 2.54
C VAL A 111 -11.72 1.92 1.40
N VAL A 112 -12.24 1.36 0.32
CA VAL A 112 -12.60 2.12 -0.88
C VAL A 112 -14.07 1.92 -1.18
N ASP A 113 -14.78 3.03 -1.38
CA ASP A 113 -16.15 3.04 -1.88
C ASP A 113 -16.28 3.90 -3.16
N LYS A 114 -17.51 4.22 -3.57
CA LYS A 114 -17.79 4.98 -4.79
C LYS A 114 -17.29 6.42 -4.77
N SER A 115 -17.06 7.03 -3.62
CA SER A 115 -16.66 8.44 -3.50
C SER A 115 -15.47 8.65 -2.59
N HIS A 116 -15.18 7.72 -1.69
CA HIS A 116 -14.15 7.85 -0.67
C HIS A 116 -13.11 6.71 -0.70
N LEU A 117 -11.88 7.10 -0.41
CA LEU A 117 -10.77 6.22 -0.04
C LEU A 117 -10.38 6.61 1.38
N VAL A 118 -10.52 5.67 2.31
CA VAL A 118 -10.03 5.82 3.69
C VAL A 118 -8.75 5.03 3.83
N LEU A 119 -7.69 5.69 4.30
CA LEU A 119 -6.38 5.09 4.60
C LEU A 119 -6.10 5.24 6.10
N ASP A 120 -5.98 4.12 6.80
CA ASP A 120 -5.80 4.06 8.25
C ASP A 120 -4.43 3.47 8.58
N GLN A 121 -3.50 4.33 9.03
CA GLN A 121 -2.14 3.93 9.38
C GLN A 121 -2.06 3.10 10.67
N ASN A 122 -3.15 3.01 11.44
CA ASN A 122 -3.23 2.14 12.61
C ASN A 122 -3.61 0.69 12.25
N LYS A 123 -3.99 0.42 11.00
CA LYS A 123 -4.26 -0.94 10.53
C LYS A 123 -3.09 -1.44 9.69
N THR A 124 -2.43 -2.50 10.11
CA THR A 124 -1.33 -3.12 9.36
C THR A 124 -1.59 -4.60 9.09
N SER A 125 -0.97 -5.14 8.06
CA SER A 125 -1.07 -6.56 7.68
C SER A 125 -0.64 -7.51 8.81
N ILE A 126 0.21 -7.03 9.72
CA ILE A 126 0.76 -7.79 10.84
C ILE A 126 0.13 -7.44 12.19
N GLY A 127 -0.81 -6.49 12.26
CA GLY A 127 -1.43 -6.09 13.52
C GLY A 127 -2.02 -4.68 13.52
N SER A 128 -1.85 -3.97 14.64
CA SER A 128 -2.38 -2.63 14.82
C SER A 128 -1.33 -1.67 15.38
N GLY A 129 -1.34 -0.44 14.88
CA GLY A 129 -0.63 0.72 15.43
C GLY A 129 -1.51 1.49 16.43
N ALA A 130 -0.91 2.47 17.11
CA ALA A 130 -1.61 3.30 18.09
C ALA A 130 -1.61 4.81 17.76
N ASP A 131 -0.53 5.32 17.15
CA ASP A 131 -0.32 6.77 16.93
C ASP A 131 -0.29 7.16 15.43
N GLY A 132 -0.89 6.35 14.57
CA GLY A 132 -1.01 6.61 13.15
C GLY A 132 -2.10 7.64 12.81
N PHE A 133 -2.05 8.15 11.59
CA PHE A 133 -3.08 9.02 11.03
C PHE A 133 -4.14 8.23 10.26
N VAL A 134 -5.36 8.76 10.23
CA VAL A 134 -6.43 8.38 9.31
C VAL A 134 -6.58 9.48 8.28
N MET A 135 -6.52 9.09 7.01
CA MET A 135 -6.69 9.98 5.86
C MET A 135 -7.97 9.64 5.13
N VAL A 136 -8.76 10.67 4.82
CA VAL A 136 -9.95 10.54 3.97
C VAL A 136 -9.70 11.29 2.68
N LEU A 137 -9.78 10.56 1.57
CA LEU A 137 -9.66 11.12 0.23
C LEU A 137 -10.99 10.97 -0.52
N ALA A 138 -11.35 11.98 -1.31
CA ALA A 138 -12.58 12.02 -2.08
C ALA A 138 -12.34 12.26 -3.58
N ARG A 139 -13.09 11.57 -4.43
CA ARG A 139 -13.08 11.79 -5.90
C ARG A 139 -14.19 12.72 -6.36
#